data_AF-A0A2L2X419-F1
#
_entry.id   AF-A0A2L2X419-F1
#
_cell.length_a   1.000
_cell.length_b   1.000
_cell.length_c   1.000
_cell.angle_alpha   90.00
_cell.angle_beta   90.00
_cell.angle_gamma   90.00
#
_symmetry.space_group_name_H-M   'P 1'
#
loop_
_entity.id
_entity.type
_entity.pdbx_description
1 polymer ?
#
loop_
_entity_poly.entity_id
_entity_poly.type
_entity_poly.pdbx_seq_one_letter_code
_entity_poly.pdbx_strand_id
1 'polypeptide(L)'
;MKIVAYSRAKFGNANQEVQKYNNRQKDSTYHLFKNPEIADSAWNKNVAVVFNLAHPNWQDNKKIVSHLKQDTIGARAAGKFKPSWHEVGAAEWLYIPAGLACATSASALFLKKQIDFKSLTKPRKAAFALAIPLGLYLATDSTSYIFTGKRLGELARDTFSKKDKSAK
;
A
#
# COMPACT_ATOMS: atom_id res chain seq x y z
N MET A 1 -30.89 -38.64 -3.19
CA MET A 1 -30.26 -37.55 -2.40
C MET A 1 -28.73 -37.69 -2.37
N LYS A 2 -28.01 -37.32 -3.44
CA LYS A 2 -26.53 -37.30 -3.48
C LYS A 2 -25.93 -36.05 -4.16
N ILE A 3 -26.77 -35.09 -4.56
CA ILE A 3 -26.35 -33.88 -5.29
C ILE A 3 -26.03 -32.72 -4.33
N VAL A 4 -26.58 -32.74 -3.10
CA VAL A 4 -26.46 -31.64 -2.13
C VAL A 4 -25.11 -31.64 -1.37
N ALA A 5 -24.41 -32.79 -1.32
CA ALA A 5 -23.14 -32.89 -0.61
C ALA A 5 -21.93 -32.43 -1.45
N TYR A 6 -22.00 -32.57 -2.79
CA TYR A 6 -20.89 -32.20 -3.68
C TYR A 6 -20.78 -30.69 -3.90
N SER A 7 -21.90 -29.96 -3.79
CA SER A 7 -21.88 -28.49 -3.87
C SER A 7 -21.33 -27.86 -2.58
N ARG A 8 -21.68 -28.39 -1.39
CA ARG A 8 -21.17 -27.86 -0.12
C ARG A 8 -19.66 -27.99 0.07
N ALA A 9 -19.02 -29.03 -0.48
CA ALA A 9 -17.56 -29.16 -0.41
C ALA A 9 -16.81 -28.16 -1.31
N LYS A 10 -17.35 -27.85 -2.50
CA LYS A 10 -16.76 -26.86 -3.41
C LYS A 10 -17.07 -25.41 -3.00
N PHE A 11 -18.27 -25.12 -2.50
CA PHE A 11 -18.66 -23.79 -2.01
C PHE A 11 -18.16 -23.51 -0.58
N GLY A 12 -17.89 -24.54 0.22
CA GLY A 12 -17.23 -24.39 1.53
C GLY A 12 -15.78 -23.91 1.42
N ASN A 13 -15.05 -24.39 0.41
CA ASN A 13 -13.69 -23.93 0.10
C ASN A 13 -13.66 -22.55 -0.56
N ALA A 14 -14.58 -22.27 -1.51
CA ALA A 14 -14.65 -20.95 -2.14
C ALA A 14 -15.03 -19.86 -1.12
N ASN A 15 -15.92 -20.15 -0.16
CA ASN A 15 -16.26 -19.19 0.89
C ASN A 15 -15.16 -19.05 1.96
N GLN A 16 -14.27 -20.03 2.14
CA GLN A 16 -13.06 -19.87 2.94
C GLN A 16 -11.96 -19.09 2.20
N GLU A 17 -11.87 -19.19 0.87
CA GLU A 17 -10.98 -18.33 0.06
C GLU A 17 -11.50 -16.88 -0.06
N VAL A 18 -12.82 -16.69 -0.03
CA VAL A 18 -13.46 -15.35 0.04
C VAL A 18 -13.37 -14.75 1.46
N GLN A 19 -13.12 -15.57 2.50
CA GLN A 19 -12.85 -15.08 3.85
C GLN A 19 -11.46 -14.43 3.94
N LYS A 20 -11.47 -13.12 3.67
CA LYS A 20 -10.37 -12.12 3.75
C LYS A 20 -9.59 -11.93 2.45
N TYR A 21 -10.27 -11.56 1.38
CA TYR A 21 -9.67 -10.60 0.44
C TYR A 21 -9.45 -9.28 1.20
N ASN A 22 -8.32 -9.19 1.89
CA ASN A 22 -7.92 -7.98 2.58
C ASN A 22 -7.12 -7.16 1.56
N ASN A 23 -7.67 -6.03 1.11
CA ASN A 23 -6.99 -5.10 0.20
C ASN A 23 -5.60 -4.64 0.71
N ARG A 24 -5.29 -4.90 1.99
CA ARG A 24 -3.98 -4.68 2.62
C ARG A 24 -2.95 -5.80 2.40
N GLN A 25 -3.32 -6.97 1.88
CA GLN A 25 -2.35 -8.00 1.55
C GLN A 25 -1.42 -7.52 0.43
N LYS A 26 -0.15 -7.95 0.52
CA LYS A 26 0.92 -7.56 -0.39
C LYS A 26 0.59 -7.94 -1.85
N ASP A 27 -0.08 -9.07 -2.03
CA ASP A 27 -0.36 -9.70 -3.32
C ASP A 27 -1.82 -9.56 -3.77
N SER A 28 -2.63 -8.72 -3.11
CA SER A 28 -4.07 -8.58 -3.39
C SER A 28 -4.35 -8.32 -4.88
N THR A 29 -3.63 -7.37 -5.49
CA THR A 29 -3.78 -7.04 -6.91
C THR A 29 -3.47 -8.22 -7.83
N TYR A 30 -2.45 -9.03 -7.51
CA TYR A 30 -2.14 -10.25 -8.27
C TYR A 30 -3.31 -11.23 -8.21
N HIS A 31 -3.90 -11.44 -7.03
CA HIS A 31 -5.05 -12.33 -6.88
C HIS A 31 -6.28 -11.82 -7.62
N LEU A 32 -6.54 -10.51 -7.61
CA LEU A 32 -7.65 -9.89 -8.36
C LEU A 32 -7.53 -10.13 -9.87
N PHE A 33 -6.34 -9.93 -10.45
CA PHE A 33 -6.15 -10.14 -11.89
C PHE A 33 -6.12 -11.61 -12.27
N LYS A 34 -5.61 -12.47 -11.38
CA LYS A 34 -5.67 -13.92 -11.59
C LYS A 34 -7.12 -14.43 -11.58
N ASN A 35 -7.95 -13.92 -10.67
CA ASN A 35 -9.33 -14.35 -10.47
C ASN A 35 -10.27 -13.13 -10.34
N PRO A 36 -10.72 -12.49 -11.44
CA PRO A 36 -11.55 -11.29 -11.39
C PRO A 36 -12.86 -11.41 -10.60
N GLU A 37 -13.38 -12.63 -10.43
CA GLU A 37 -14.60 -12.92 -9.67
C GLU A 37 -14.51 -12.62 -8.17
N ILE A 38 -13.28 -12.49 -7.62
CA ILE A 38 -13.09 -12.13 -6.21
C ILE A 38 -13.22 -10.63 -5.94
N ALA A 39 -13.47 -9.83 -6.99
CA ALA A 39 -13.53 -8.38 -6.87
C ALA A 39 -14.69 -7.91 -5.98
N ASP A 40 -14.39 -7.00 -5.05
CA ASP A 40 -15.39 -6.38 -4.17
C ASP A 40 -16.38 -5.45 -4.91
N SER A 41 -16.12 -5.12 -6.18
CA SER A 41 -16.95 -4.22 -6.97
C SER A 41 -16.95 -4.55 -8.46
N ALA A 42 -18.05 -4.22 -9.13
CA ALA A 42 -18.18 -4.36 -10.59
C ALA A 42 -17.09 -3.57 -11.35
N TRP A 43 -16.67 -2.42 -10.82
CA TRP A 43 -15.56 -1.64 -11.36
C TRP A 43 -14.25 -2.43 -11.33
N ASN A 44 -13.86 -2.95 -10.15
CA ASN A 44 -12.61 -3.71 -10.01
C ASN A 44 -12.62 -4.99 -10.86
N LYS A 45 -13.77 -5.66 -10.96
CA LYS A 45 -13.97 -6.80 -11.85
C LYS A 45 -13.72 -6.42 -13.31
N ASN A 46 -14.36 -5.36 -13.79
CA ASN A 46 -14.20 -4.90 -15.16
C ASN A 46 -12.75 -4.54 -15.49
N VAL A 47 -12.04 -3.87 -14.58
CA VAL A 47 -10.63 -3.56 -14.85
C VAL A 47 -9.76 -4.82 -14.88
N ALA A 48 -9.98 -5.77 -13.98
CA ALA A 48 -9.25 -7.04 -14.00
C ALA A 48 -9.47 -7.81 -15.31
N VAL A 49 -10.71 -7.83 -15.80
CA VAL A 49 -11.06 -8.44 -17.10
C VAL A 49 -10.38 -7.70 -18.26
N VAL A 50 -10.46 -6.37 -18.31
CA VAL A 50 -9.82 -5.55 -19.37
C VAL A 50 -8.30 -5.72 -19.36
N PHE A 51 -7.67 -5.75 -18.19
CA PHE A 51 -6.24 -6.01 -18.06
C PHE A 51 -5.85 -7.37 -18.64
N ASN A 52 -6.61 -8.42 -18.31
CA ASN A 52 -6.37 -9.78 -18.83
C ASN A 52 -6.56 -9.87 -20.34
N LEU A 53 -7.52 -9.14 -20.91
CA LEU A 53 -7.73 -9.04 -22.35
C LEU A 53 -6.59 -8.30 -23.06
N ALA A 54 -6.09 -7.21 -22.47
CA ALA A 54 -4.98 -6.43 -23.03
C ALA A 54 -3.62 -7.14 -22.89
N HIS A 55 -3.45 -7.99 -21.88
CA HIS A 55 -2.20 -8.67 -21.57
C HIS A 55 -2.39 -10.19 -21.33
N PRO A 56 -2.81 -10.98 -22.33
CA PRO A 56 -3.22 -12.38 -22.14
C PRO A 56 -2.17 -13.30 -21.50
N ASN A 57 -0.88 -13.01 -21.67
CA ASN A 57 0.23 -13.79 -21.12
C ASN A 57 0.99 -13.06 -19.99
N TRP A 58 0.32 -12.14 -19.28
CA TRP A 58 0.97 -11.35 -18.22
C TRP A 58 1.58 -12.19 -17.10
N GLN A 59 1.04 -13.40 -16.86
CA GLN A 59 1.54 -14.33 -15.83
C GLN A 59 2.95 -14.87 -16.16
N ASP A 60 3.32 -14.93 -17.43
CA ASP A 60 4.65 -15.36 -17.86
C ASP A 60 5.68 -14.22 -17.75
N ASN A 61 5.20 -12.98 -17.68
CA ASN A 61 6.04 -11.81 -17.52
C ASN A 61 6.39 -11.60 -16.04
N LYS A 62 7.57 -12.08 -15.65
CA LYS A 62 8.11 -11.94 -14.28
C LYS A 62 8.04 -10.51 -13.75
N LYS A 63 8.31 -9.50 -14.59
CA LYS A 63 8.26 -8.08 -14.17
C LYS A 63 6.84 -7.70 -13.78
N ILE A 64 5.85 -7.98 -14.62
CA ILE A 64 4.44 -7.68 -14.32
C ILE A 64 4.00 -8.41 -13.06
N VAL A 65 4.28 -9.71 -12.95
CA VAL A 65 3.93 -10.51 -11.77
C VAL A 65 4.53 -9.93 -10.49
N SER A 66 5.82 -9.58 -10.49
CA SER A 66 6.46 -8.98 -9.32
C SER A 66 5.87 -7.63 -8.94
N HIS A 67 5.51 -6.78 -9.91
CA HIS A 67 4.81 -5.52 -9.63
C HIS A 67 3.41 -5.74 -9.03
N LEU A 68 2.69 -6.76 -9.47
CA LEU A 68 1.35 -7.08 -8.92
C LEU A 68 1.42 -7.69 -7.52
N LYS A 69 2.46 -8.50 -7.24
CA LYS A 69 2.71 -9.10 -5.92
C LYS A 69 3.44 -8.18 -4.96
N GLN A 70 4.10 -7.12 -5.45
CA GLN A 70 5.01 -6.28 -4.67
C GLN A 70 6.12 -7.07 -3.98
N ASP A 71 6.50 -8.24 -4.50
CA ASP A 71 7.37 -9.21 -3.81
C ASP A 71 8.82 -8.73 -3.69
N THR A 72 9.31 -8.00 -4.70
CA THR A 72 10.68 -7.44 -4.77
C THR A 72 10.80 -6.01 -4.24
N ILE A 73 12.02 -5.59 -3.90
CA ILE A 73 12.35 -4.19 -3.56
C ILE A 73 11.98 -3.26 -4.72
N GLY A 74 12.35 -3.62 -5.95
CA GLY A 74 12.05 -2.80 -7.13
C GLY A 74 10.56 -2.62 -7.38
N ALA A 75 9.77 -3.69 -7.23
CA ALA A 75 8.32 -3.62 -7.33
C ALA A 75 7.70 -2.72 -6.26
N ARG A 76 8.18 -2.82 -5.00
CA ARG A 76 7.73 -1.96 -3.89
C ARG A 76 8.11 -0.50 -4.08
N ALA A 77 9.34 -0.24 -4.54
CA ALA A 77 9.80 1.10 -4.85
C ALA A 77 8.97 1.76 -5.95
N ALA A 78 8.63 1.03 -7.01
CA ALA A 78 7.83 1.53 -8.11
C ALA A 78 6.33 1.69 -7.77
N GLY A 79 5.87 1.15 -6.64
CA GLY A 79 4.49 1.20 -6.21
C GLY A 79 3.61 0.10 -6.81
N LYS A 80 2.39 -0.04 -6.24
CA LYS A 80 1.39 -0.99 -6.72
C LYS A 80 0.83 -0.52 -8.06
N PHE A 81 0.78 -1.41 -9.03
CA PHE A 81 -0.05 -1.22 -10.21
C PHE A 81 -1.51 -1.21 -9.77
N LYS A 82 -2.21 -0.09 -9.95
CA LYS A 82 -3.66 -0.04 -9.73
C LYS A 82 -4.40 0.03 -11.07
N PRO A 83 -5.47 -0.77 -11.21
CA PRO A 83 -6.51 -0.68 -12.23
C PRO A 83 -6.93 0.72 -12.71
N SER A 84 -7.04 1.68 -11.80
CA SER A 84 -7.32 3.05 -12.16
C SER A 84 -6.07 3.63 -12.79
N TRP A 85 -6.07 3.80 -14.12
CA TRP A 85 -5.02 4.47 -14.90
C TRP A 85 -4.72 5.92 -14.45
N HIS A 86 -5.38 6.40 -13.39
CA HIS A 86 -5.19 7.71 -12.76
C HIS A 86 -4.68 7.63 -11.31
N GLU A 87 -4.55 6.43 -10.75
CA GLU A 87 -3.83 6.19 -9.51
C GLU A 87 -2.63 5.29 -9.82
N VAL A 88 -1.57 5.85 -10.40
CA VAL A 88 -0.26 5.34 -10.04
C VAL A 88 -0.22 5.47 -8.52
N GLY A 89 -0.28 4.35 -7.77
CA GLY A 89 0.06 4.40 -6.36
C GLY A 89 1.45 5.00 -6.34
N ALA A 90 1.57 6.26 -5.92
CA ALA A 90 2.72 7.07 -6.29
C ALA A 90 3.98 6.30 -5.92
N ALA A 91 4.93 6.24 -6.86
CA ALA A 91 6.09 5.39 -6.70
C ALA A 91 6.72 5.68 -5.33
N GLU A 92 6.75 4.69 -4.45
CA GLU A 92 7.08 4.86 -3.03
C GLU A 92 8.45 5.53 -2.84
N TRP A 93 9.35 5.32 -3.80
CA TRP A 93 10.65 5.96 -3.82
C TRP A 93 10.58 7.49 -3.92
N LEU A 94 9.53 8.08 -4.51
CA LEU A 94 9.33 9.53 -4.63
C LEU A 94 9.00 10.19 -3.29
N TYR A 95 8.34 9.48 -2.38
CA TYR A 95 7.99 10.02 -1.07
C TYR A 95 9.21 10.24 -0.17
N ILE A 96 10.31 9.53 -0.41
CA ILE A 96 11.56 9.69 0.34
C ILE A 96 12.19 11.08 0.11
N PRO A 97 12.59 11.46 -1.12
CA PRO A 97 13.16 12.78 -1.38
C PRO A 97 12.14 13.90 -1.13
N ALA A 98 10.86 13.70 -1.44
CA ALA A 98 9.82 14.70 -1.18
C ALA A 98 9.64 14.97 0.32
N GLY A 99 9.57 13.91 1.13
CA GLY A 99 9.46 14.01 2.60
C GLY A 99 10.68 14.68 3.22
N LEU A 100 11.88 14.30 2.78
CA LEU A 100 13.13 14.91 3.22
C LEU A 100 13.23 16.38 2.81
N ALA A 101 12.89 16.72 1.55
CA ALA A 101 12.90 18.10 1.07
C ALA A 101 11.91 18.99 1.86
N CYS A 102 10.74 18.47 2.20
CA CYS A 102 9.76 19.16 3.04
C CYS A 102 10.32 19.44 4.44
N ALA A 103 10.90 18.42 5.10
CA ALA A 103 11.46 18.55 6.43
C ALA A 103 12.67 19.51 6.47
N THR A 104 13.57 19.43 5.48
CA THR A 104 14.75 20.32 5.39
C THR A 104 14.35 21.75 5.08
N SER A 105 13.39 21.96 4.18
CA SER A 105 12.90 23.31 3.84
C SER A 105 12.22 23.97 5.03
N ALA A 106 11.33 23.25 5.74
CA ALA A 106 10.69 23.76 6.95
C ALA A 106 11.71 24.10 8.05
N SER A 107 12.71 23.24 8.26
CA SER A 107 13.80 23.48 9.21
C SER A 107 14.64 24.69 8.83
N ALA A 108 15.00 24.83 7.55
CA ALA A 108 15.80 25.95 7.05
C ALA A 108 15.07 27.29 7.19
N LEU A 109 13.78 27.34 6.87
CA LEU A 109 12.95 28.54 7.02
C LEU A 109 12.83 28.98 8.49
N PHE A 110 12.73 28.02 9.40
CA PHE A 110 12.72 28.27 10.84
C PHE A 110 14.08 28.78 11.35
N LEU A 111 15.17 28.09 11.01
CA LEU A 111 16.53 28.44 11.46
C LEU A 111 17.00 29.80 10.94
N LYS A 112 16.67 30.14 9.69
CA LYS A 112 17.03 31.44 9.09
C LYS A 112 16.15 32.60 9.56
N LYS A 113 15.18 32.36 10.46
CA LYS A 113 14.17 33.34 10.91
C LYS A 113 13.46 34.04 9.73
N GLN A 114 13.39 33.40 8.56
CA GLN A 114 12.72 33.95 7.37
C GLN A 114 11.21 33.97 7.53
N ILE A 115 10.70 33.26 8.53
CA ILE A 115 9.30 33.22 8.90
C ILE A 115 9.19 33.66 10.35
N ASP A 116 8.53 34.78 10.57
CA ASP A 116 8.11 35.15 11.91
C ASP A 116 6.94 34.25 12.32
N PHE A 117 7.26 33.23 13.10
CA PHE A 117 6.28 32.25 13.56
C PHE A 117 5.15 32.90 14.36
N LYS A 118 5.38 34.06 15.02
CA LYS A 118 4.36 34.72 15.83
C LYS A 118 3.26 35.36 14.97
N SER A 119 3.62 35.92 13.82
CA SER A 119 2.70 36.58 12.88
C SER A 119 1.84 35.61 12.05
N LEU A 120 2.17 34.31 12.02
CA LEU A 120 1.38 33.31 11.31
C LEU A 120 0.00 33.09 11.96
N THR A 121 -1.00 32.84 11.11
CA THR A 121 -2.33 32.38 11.54
C THR A 121 -2.24 30.99 12.19
N LYS A 122 -3.17 30.66 13.10
CA LYS A 122 -3.26 29.33 13.75
C LYS A 122 -3.11 28.14 12.78
N PRO A 123 -3.82 28.07 11.64
CA PRO A 123 -3.66 26.95 10.70
C PRO A 123 -2.26 26.87 10.07
N ARG A 124 -1.64 28.02 9.75
CA ARG A 124 -0.28 28.04 9.20
C ARG A 124 0.77 27.60 10.22
N LYS A 125 0.63 27.99 11.48
CA LYS A 125 1.48 27.52 12.59
C LYS A 125 1.41 26.00 12.73
N ALA A 126 0.21 25.44 12.70
CA ALA A 126 0.01 23.99 12.76
C ALA A 126 0.64 23.28 11.55
N ALA A 127 0.43 23.79 10.34
CA ALA A 127 1.03 23.23 9.12
C ALA A 127 2.57 23.23 9.19
N PHE A 128 3.19 24.33 9.62
CA PHE A 128 4.64 24.41 9.79
C PHE A 128 5.16 23.47 10.89
N ALA A 129 4.49 23.42 12.03
CA ALA A 129 4.87 22.53 13.13
C ALA A 129 4.79 21.05 12.73
N LEU A 130 3.83 20.70 11.87
CA LEU A 130 3.62 19.33 11.38
C LEU A 130 4.47 18.99 10.16
N ALA A 131 5.00 19.97 9.42
CA ALA A 131 5.75 19.72 8.18
C ALA A 131 6.99 18.84 8.38
N ILE A 132 7.77 19.10 9.43
CA ILE A 132 8.96 18.32 9.78
C ILE A 132 8.59 16.87 10.16
N PRO A 133 7.75 16.63 11.19
CA PRO A 133 7.43 15.26 11.59
C PRO A 133 6.68 14.49 10.50
N LEU A 134 5.81 15.14 9.72
CA LEU A 134 5.09 14.49 8.63
C LEU A 134 6.03 14.13 7.47
N GLY A 135 6.95 15.03 7.10
CA GLY A 135 7.95 14.77 6.06
C GLY A 135 8.86 13.61 6.42
N LEU A 136 9.36 13.58 7.67
CA LEU A 136 10.16 12.46 8.18
C LEU A 136 9.37 11.16 8.25
N TYR A 137 8.11 11.21 8.70
CA TYR A 137 7.24 10.05 8.75
C TYR A 137 7.02 9.45 7.36
N LEU A 138 6.69 10.27 6.36
CA LEU A 138 6.49 9.80 4.98
C LEU A 138 7.76 9.14 4.40
N ALA A 139 8.93 9.77 4.60
CA ALA A 139 10.19 9.23 4.11
C ALA A 139 10.55 7.90 4.79
N THR A 140 10.43 7.83 6.11
CA THR A 140 10.75 6.62 6.89
C THR A 140 9.75 5.49 6.66
N ASP A 141 8.45 5.80 6.54
CA ASP A 141 7.42 4.82 6.26
C ASP A 141 7.56 4.20 4.85
N SER A 142 7.83 5.04 3.84
CA SER A 142 8.06 4.57 2.47
C SER A 142 9.35 3.76 2.38
N THR A 143 10.42 4.20 3.05
CA THR A 143 11.67 3.43 3.16
C THR A 143 11.43 2.07 3.81
N SER A 144 10.74 2.04 4.94
CA SER A 144 10.36 0.82 5.64
C SER A 144 9.59 -0.13 4.73
N TYR A 145 8.59 0.39 4.01
CA TYR A 145 7.78 -0.42 3.11
C TYR A 145 8.61 -0.99 1.95
N ILE A 146 9.49 -0.21 1.33
CA ILE A 146 10.33 -0.66 0.20
C ILE A 146 11.24 -1.83 0.60
N PHE A 147 11.87 -1.75 1.77
CA PHE A 147 12.81 -2.79 2.21
C PHE A 147 12.09 -3.99 2.83
N THR A 148 11.12 -3.75 3.71
CA THR A 148 10.50 -4.81 4.52
C THR A 148 9.17 -5.32 3.97
N GLY A 149 8.49 -4.52 3.14
CA GLY A 149 7.13 -4.79 2.68
C GLY A 149 6.06 -4.46 3.72
N LYS A 150 6.45 -3.84 4.84
CA LYS A 150 5.58 -3.44 5.94
C LYS A 150 5.71 -1.95 6.21
N ARG A 151 4.57 -1.32 6.49
CA ARG A 151 4.49 0.06 6.94
C ARG A 151 4.93 0.17 8.39
N LEU A 152 5.36 1.35 8.84
CA LEU A 152 5.82 1.55 10.23
C LEU A 152 4.73 1.21 11.25
N GLY A 153 3.47 1.54 10.95
CA GLY A 153 2.34 1.20 11.83
C GLY A 153 2.11 -0.31 11.97
N GLU A 154 2.41 -1.09 10.92
CA GLU A 154 2.32 -2.56 10.95
C GLU A 154 3.48 -3.14 11.75
N LEU A 155 4.70 -2.64 11.55
CA LEU A 155 5.87 -3.05 12.32
C LEU A 155 5.72 -2.75 13.81
N ALA A 156 5.19 -1.57 14.15
CA ALA A 156 4.90 -1.21 15.53
C ALA A 156 3.89 -2.20 16.13
N ARG A 157 2.77 -2.43 15.45
CA ARG A 157 1.73 -3.37 15.90
C ARG A 157 2.26 -4.79 16.11
N ASP A 158 3.05 -5.30 15.17
CA ASP A 158 3.64 -6.63 15.25
C ASP A 158 4.61 -6.74 16.44
N THR A 159 5.39 -5.70 16.69
CA THR A 159 6.32 -5.63 17.84
C THR A 159 5.57 -5.62 19.16
N PHE A 160 4.51 -4.81 19.29
CA PHE A 160 3.70 -4.75 20.51
C PHE A 160 2.89 -6.02 20.74
N SER A 161 2.30 -6.61 19.70
CA SER A 161 1.53 -7.85 19.81
C SER A 161 2.40 -9.06 20.19
N LYS A 162 3.68 -9.08 19.79
CA LYS A 162 4.62 -10.12 20.23
C LYS A 162 5.01 -9.96 21.69
N LYS A 163 5.21 -8.73 22.17
CA LYS A 163 5.54 -8.46 23.58
C LYS A 163 4.41 -8.89 24.54
N ASP A 164 3.15 -8.69 24.15
CA ASP A 164 2.00 -9.15 24.93
C ASP A 164 1.88 -10.68 25.03
N LYS A 165 2.41 -11.41 24.05
CA LYS A 165 2.42 -12.88 24.05
C LYS A 165 3.59 -13.49 24.82
N SER A 166 4.69 -12.76 24.98
CA SER A 166 5.85 -13.20 25.77
C SER A 166 5.77 -12.85 27.26
N ALA A 167 4.74 -12.09 27.67
CA ALA A 167 4.49 -11.69 29.06
C ALA A 167 3.42 -12.55 29.77
N LYS A 168 2.97 -13.62 29.12
CA LYS A 168 2.14 -14.69 29.70
C LYS A 168 2.94 -15.98 29.73
#